data_AF-A0A077YAX5-F1
#
_entry.id   AF-A0A077YAX5-F1
#
_cell.length_a   1.000
_cell.length_b   1.000
_cell.length_c   1.000
_cell.angle_alpha   90.00
_cell.angle_beta   90.00
_cell.angle_gamma   90.00
#
_symmetry.space_group_name_H-M   'P 1'
#
loop_
_entity.id
_entity.type
_entity.pdbx_description
1 polymer ?
#
loop_
_entity_poly.entity_id
_entity_poly.type
_entity_poly.pdbx_seq_one_letter_code
_entity_poly.pdbx_strand_id
1 'polypeptide(L)'
;MLNIRCGEFESMWKFFSDELKGSGEYDISLRVFNKYCPNNNCNNDINKINAGCLWLFNQFYGDVVNFSRYADDKIDIVVFIMIWLGYKLNQKLIKEFPNLKDFYSKHIQNAEEYNKTINGVKGYTSYIDLINKHDYVINISNENMSKLYDLFKNLCKMYNDSSKASNNSKKYIEYAEEFVKKYKDLNEDSNNVEGSSYNKILSTLSNEYTYFRNSYVKSIKRSTVPELITKKTTHVSASNPIEGKDVSLGETSVSSSKTEVSISKDKVSDSDSGSPSSSILNKLISIPFIFVATLILLGIVYKYSLFGFRKRSQKQHLREKLKK
;
A
#
# COMPACT_ATOMS: atom_id res chain seq x y z
N MET A 1 -6.74 -2.83 -3.30
CA MET A 1 -7.19 -4.05 -2.61
C MET A 1 -5.97 -4.72 -1.97
N LEU A 2 -5.71 -4.55 -0.66
CA LEU A 2 -4.41 -4.95 -0.07
C LEU A 2 -4.26 -6.46 0.20
N ASN A 3 -5.35 -7.24 0.22
CA ASN A 3 -5.31 -8.69 0.46
C ASN A 3 -4.31 -9.43 -0.46
N ILE A 4 -4.44 -9.28 -1.78
CA ILE A 4 -3.51 -9.93 -2.74
C ILE A 4 -2.07 -9.42 -2.52
N ARG A 5 -1.93 -8.11 -2.28
CA ARG A 5 -0.63 -7.46 -2.02
C ARG A 5 0.07 -8.05 -0.81
N CYS A 6 -0.64 -8.24 0.30
CA CYS A 6 -0.11 -8.85 1.52
C CYS A 6 0.12 -10.37 1.42
N GLY A 7 -0.47 -11.07 0.44
CA GLY A 7 -0.15 -12.47 0.14
C GLY A 7 1.28 -12.66 -0.40
N GLU A 8 1.76 -11.72 -1.23
CA GLU A 8 3.13 -11.73 -1.74
C GLU A 8 4.14 -11.32 -0.66
N PHE A 9 3.79 -10.39 0.25
CA PHE A 9 4.63 -10.10 1.44
C PHE A 9 4.67 -11.28 2.43
N GLU A 10 3.58 -12.03 2.63
CA GLU A 10 3.63 -13.27 3.43
C GLU A 10 4.48 -14.35 2.76
N SER A 11 4.53 -14.39 1.42
CA SER A 11 5.44 -15.25 0.66
C SER A 11 6.89 -14.79 0.79
N MET A 12 7.16 -13.48 0.78
CA MET A 12 8.47 -12.91 1.11
C MET A 12 8.92 -13.35 2.51
N TRP A 13 8.11 -13.18 3.56
CA TRP A 13 8.48 -13.56 4.93
C TRP A 13 8.81 -15.06 5.10
N LYS A 14 8.19 -15.94 4.30
CA LYS A 14 8.48 -17.39 4.29
C LYS A 14 9.77 -17.76 3.59
N PHE A 15 10.22 -16.95 2.64
CA PHE A 15 11.45 -17.20 1.88
C PHE A 15 12.63 -16.35 2.35
N PHE A 16 12.38 -15.21 3.00
CA PHE A 16 13.37 -14.30 3.58
C PHE A 16 12.82 -13.80 4.92
N SER A 17 13.22 -14.48 6.00
CA SER A 17 12.71 -14.23 7.35
C SER A 17 12.92 -12.78 7.78
N ASP A 18 12.00 -12.29 8.59
CA ASP A 18 12.13 -11.01 9.30
C ASP A 18 13.01 -11.12 10.54
N GLU A 19 13.29 -12.32 11.03
CA GLU A 19 14.23 -12.54 12.12
C GLU A 19 15.56 -13.05 11.56
N LEU A 20 16.66 -12.49 12.06
CA LEU A 20 17.99 -13.06 11.84
C LEU A 20 18.08 -14.41 12.55
N LYS A 21 18.88 -15.33 12.01
CA LYS A 21 19.29 -16.55 12.71
C LYS A 21 20.04 -16.17 13.99
N GLY A 22 20.09 -17.09 14.95
CA GLY A 22 20.92 -16.95 16.16
C GLY A 22 22.42 -16.72 15.91
N SER A 23 22.88 -16.90 14.67
CA SER A 23 24.23 -16.55 14.20
C SER A 23 24.40 -15.10 13.70
N GLY A 24 23.35 -14.26 13.74
CA GLY A 24 23.37 -12.91 13.14
C GLY A 24 23.27 -12.87 11.60
N GLU A 25 22.91 -14.00 10.97
CA GLU A 25 22.75 -14.10 9.52
C GLU A 25 21.28 -14.00 9.10
N TYR A 26 21.01 -13.36 7.97
CA TYR A 26 19.67 -13.37 7.37
C TYR A 26 19.26 -14.80 6.99
N ASP A 27 18.05 -15.21 7.35
CA ASP A 27 17.49 -16.45 6.83
C ASP A 27 16.85 -16.21 5.46
N ILE A 28 17.44 -16.76 4.41
CA ILE A 28 17.04 -16.55 3.02
C ILE A 28 17.12 -17.84 2.20
N SER A 29 16.04 -18.15 1.49
CA SER A 29 15.91 -19.28 0.58
C SER A 29 16.62 -18.96 -0.74
N LEU A 30 17.92 -19.25 -0.79
CA LEU A 30 18.76 -19.06 -1.98
C LEU A 30 18.16 -19.67 -3.26
N ARG A 31 17.41 -20.78 -3.15
CA ARG A 31 16.65 -21.39 -4.27
C ARG A 31 15.66 -20.42 -4.94
N VAL A 32 15.09 -19.48 -4.18
CA VAL A 32 14.10 -18.51 -4.65
C VAL A 32 14.76 -17.22 -5.14
N PHE A 33 15.81 -16.77 -4.46
CA PHE A 33 16.41 -15.44 -4.71
C PHE A 33 17.67 -15.43 -5.57
N ASN A 34 18.38 -16.55 -5.74
CA ASN A 34 19.64 -16.58 -6.50
C ASN A 34 19.51 -15.98 -7.91
N LYS A 35 18.38 -16.20 -8.61
CA LYS A 35 18.13 -15.64 -9.96
C LYS A 35 17.98 -14.12 -10.02
N TYR A 36 18.00 -13.43 -8.88
CA TYR A 36 18.03 -11.96 -8.76
C TYR A 36 19.33 -11.45 -8.11
N CYS A 37 20.31 -12.34 -7.89
CA CYS A 37 21.65 -11.98 -7.42
C CYS A 37 22.66 -11.96 -8.57
N PRO A 38 23.67 -11.07 -8.55
CA PRO A 38 24.77 -11.08 -9.51
C PRO A 38 25.40 -12.46 -9.66
N ASN A 39 25.64 -12.90 -10.90
CA ASN A 39 26.17 -14.23 -11.24
C ASN A 39 25.37 -15.41 -10.61
N ASN A 40 24.06 -15.21 -10.38
CA ASN A 40 23.17 -16.12 -9.65
C ASN A 40 23.59 -16.41 -8.19
N ASN A 41 24.35 -15.52 -7.52
CA ASN A 41 24.94 -15.83 -6.23
C ASN A 41 24.83 -14.71 -5.16
N CYS A 42 24.13 -15.03 -4.07
CA CYS A 42 23.87 -14.14 -2.94
C CYS A 42 24.90 -14.28 -1.80
N ASN A 43 26.20 -14.30 -2.14
CA ASN A 43 27.31 -14.50 -1.17
C ASN A 43 27.30 -13.52 0.02
N ASN A 44 26.95 -12.25 -0.21
CA ASN A 44 27.00 -11.18 0.80
C ASN A 44 25.60 -10.62 1.10
N ASP A 45 25.48 -9.88 2.21
CA ASP A 45 24.19 -9.38 2.70
C ASP A 45 23.55 -8.32 1.79
N ILE A 46 24.36 -7.48 1.14
CA ILE A 46 23.87 -6.51 0.13
C ILE A 46 23.19 -7.25 -1.02
N ASN A 47 23.81 -8.31 -1.55
CA ASN A 47 23.23 -9.13 -2.62
C ASN A 47 21.94 -9.83 -2.16
N LYS A 48 21.92 -10.42 -0.95
CA LYS A 48 20.72 -11.06 -0.36
C LYS A 48 19.55 -10.07 -0.32
N ILE A 49 19.78 -8.86 0.21
CA ILE A 49 18.77 -7.81 0.35
C ILE A 49 18.32 -7.27 -1.02
N ASN A 50 19.26 -6.98 -1.93
CA ASN A 50 18.94 -6.44 -3.26
C ASN A 50 18.12 -7.43 -4.10
N ALA A 51 18.43 -8.73 -4.01
CA ALA A 51 17.67 -9.79 -4.66
C ALA A 51 16.26 -9.98 -4.08
N GLY A 52 16.08 -9.78 -2.78
CA GLY A 52 14.74 -9.74 -2.16
C GLY A 52 13.92 -8.53 -2.64
N CYS A 53 14.57 -7.37 -2.80
CA CYS A 53 13.95 -6.17 -3.36
C CYS A 53 13.53 -6.39 -4.83
N LEU A 54 14.45 -6.85 -5.69
CA LEU A 54 14.18 -7.23 -7.08
C LEU A 54 13.09 -8.29 -7.22
N TRP A 55 13.04 -9.26 -6.30
CA TRP A 55 11.95 -10.26 -6.25
C TRP A 55 10.59 -9.59 -6.03
N LEU A 56 10.47 -8.65 -5.09
CA LEU A 56 9.21 -7.92 -4.84
C LEU A 56 8.80 -7.10 -6.06
N PHE A 57 9.74 -6.33 -6.64
CA PHE A 57 9.49 -5.60 -7.89
C PHE A 57 9.04 -6.54 -9.02
N ASN A 58 9.64 -7.72 -9.15
CA ASN A 58 9.21 -8.70 -10.15
C ASN A 58 7.80 -9.24 -9.89
N GLN A 59 7.41 -9.57 -8.65
CA GLN A 59 6.05 -10.08 -8.39
C GLN A 59 4.96 -9.04 -8.63
N PHE A 60 5.22 -7.78 -8.28
CA PHE A 60 4.23 -6.70 -8.44
C PHE A 60 4.24 -6.06 -9.83
N TYR A 61 5.40 -5.98 -10.49
CA TYR A 61 5.59 -5.08 -11.63
C TYR A 61 6.35 -5.67 -12.82
N GLY A 62 6.82 -6.92 -12.74
CA GLY A 62 7.69 -7.52 -13.76
C GLY A 62 7.07 -7.65 -15.16
N ASP A 63 5.74 -7.71 -15.25
CA ASP A 63 4.97 -7.64 -16.50
C ASP A 63 3.52 -7.16 -16.24
N VAL A 64 2.73 -7.03 -17.31
CA VAL A 64 1.33 -6.58 -17.28
C VAL A 64 0.37 -7.55 -16.56
N VAL A 65 0.66 -8.85 -16.56
CA VAL A 65 -0.13 -9.85 -15.82
C VAL A 65 0.12 -9.67 -14.33
N ASN A 66 1.38 -9.46 -13.94
CA ASN A 66 1.77 -9.24 -12.56
C ASN A 66 1.22 -7.90 -12.01
N PHE A 67 1.29 -6.83 -12.79
CA PHE A 67 0.76 -5.52 -12.40
C PHE A 67 -0.77 -5.55 -12.16
N SER A 68 -1.54 -6.06 -13.12
CA SER A 68 -3.00 -6.10 -12.96
C SER A 68 -3.43 -7.10 -11.88
N ARG A 69 -2.75 -8.24 -11.75
CA ARG A 69 -3.13 -9.30 -10.79
C ARG A 69 -2.69 -9.02 -9.35
N TYR A 70 -1.44 -8.63 -9.12
CA TYR A 70 -0.85 -8.53 -7.78
C TYR A 70 -0.79 -7.10 -7.28
N ALA A 71 -0.50 -6.13 -8.14
CA ALA A 71 -0.49 -4.72 -7.77
C ALA A 71 -1.88 -4.06 -7.87
N ASP A 72 -2.89 -4.73 -8.46
CA ASP A 72 -4.27 -4.19 -8.60
C ASP A 72 -4.25 -2.85 -9.36
N ASP A 73 -3.44 -2.82 -10.43
CA ASP A 73 -3.12 -1.69 -11.32
C ASP A 73 -2.66 -0.40 -10.59
N LYS A 74 -2.07 -0.55 -9.38
CA LYS A 74 -1.60 0.56 -8.52
C LYS A 74 -0.08 0.56 -8.38
N ILE A 75 0.50 1.75 -8.44
CA ILE A 75 1.96 1.96 -8.33
C ILE A 75 2.42 2.22 -6.89
N ASP A 76 1.49 2.48 -5.97
CA ASP A 76 1.76 2.81 -4.56
C ASP A 76 2.45 1.68 -3.79
N ILE A 77 2.47 0.46 -4.34
CA ILE A 77 2.99 -0.72 -3.66
C ILE A 77 4.51 -0.63 -3.50
N VAL A 78 5.16 0.22 -4.31
CA VAL A 78 6.59 0.55 -4.16
C VAL A 78 6.89 1.15 -2.79
N VAL A 79 5.95 1.87 -2.18
CA VAL A 79 6.09 2.39 -0.80
C VAL A 79 6.33 1.23 0.17
N PHE A 80 5.54 0.16 0.09
CA PHE A 80 5.68 -1.02 0.96
C PHE A 80 6.95 -1.83 0.68
N ILE A 81 7.38 -1.92 -0.58
CA ILE A 81 8.67 -2.53 -0.96
C ILE A 81 9.83 -1.75 -0.34
N MET A 82 9.78 -0.42 -0.37
CA MET A 82 10.84 0.46 0.14
C MET A 82 10.86 0.53 1.68
N ILE A 83 9.71 0.42 2.35
CA ILE A 83 9.65 0.19 3.81
C ILE A 83 10.30 -1.15 4.18
N TRP A 84 9.98 -2.25 3.46
CA TRP A 84 10.61 -3.56 3.67
C TRP A 84 12.13 -3.50 3.45
N LEU A 85 12.60 -2.80 2.41
CA LEU A 85 14.02 -2.64 2.13
C LEU A 85 14.75 -1.89 3.26
N GLY A 86 14.20 -0.74 3.69
CA GLY A 86 14.77 0.02 4.80
C GLY A 86 14.78 -0.75 6.12
N TYR A 87 13.72 -1.53 6.40
CA TYR A 87 13.69 -2.47 7.52
C TYR A 87 14.81 -3.51 7.45
N LYS A 88 15.02 -4.19 6.32
CA LYS A 88 16.10 -5.17 6.17
C LYS A 88 17.47 -4.55 6.39
N LEU A 89 17.73 -3.37 5.83
CA LEU A 89 18.98 -2.63 6.03
C LEU A 89 19.21 -2.30 7.52
N ASN A 90 18.15 -1.89 8.22
CA ASN A 90 18.19 -1.57 9.65
C ASN A 90 18.70 -2.72 10.54
N GLN A 91 18.42 -3.99 10.16
CA GLN A 91 18.72 -5.15 11.02
C GLN A 91 20.21 -5.44 11.19
N LYS A 92 21.05 -5.07 10.22
CA LYS A 92 22.48 -5.43 10.22
C LYS A 92 23.39 -4.41 9.51
N LEU A 93 22.89 -3.74 8.47
CA LEU A 93 23.68 -2.84 7.62
C LEU A 93 23.48 -1.35 7.96
N ILE A 94 22.78 -1.01 9.05
CA ILE A 94 22.50 0.38 9.50
C ILE A 94 23.76 1.27 9.59
N LYS A 95 24.93 0.68 9.88
CA LYS A 95 26.21 1.41 9.95
C LYS A 95 26.81 1.78 8.59
N GLU A 96 26.47 1.03 7.55
CA GLU A 96 26.92 1.25 6.16
C GLU A 96 25.87 2.03 5.34
N PHE A 97 24.60 1.82 5.68
CA PHE A 97 23.43 2.48 5.11
C PHE A 97 22.51 2.94 6.26
N PRO A 98 22.71 4.14 6.83
CA PRO A 98 21.82 4.67 7.87
C PRO A 98 20.47 5.14 7.32
N ASN A 99 20.38 5.33 6.00
CA ASN A 99 19.18 5.73 5.26
C ASN A 99 19.04 4.94 3.96
N LEU A 100 17.89 5.07 3.31
CA LEU A 100 17.58 4.32 2.08
C LEU A 100 18.27 4.90 0.83
N LYS A 101 18.58 6.20 0.83
CA LYS A 101 19.23 6.95 -0.26
C LYS A 101 20.64 6.47 -0.57
N ASP A 102 21.43 6.14 0.46
CA ASP A 102 22.80 5.65 0.28
C ASP A 102 22.81 4.26 -0.37
N PHE A 103 21.85 3.40 -0.03
CA PHE A 103 21.71 2.09 -0.66
C PHE A 103 21.16 2.23 -2.10
N TYR A 104 20.15 3.08 -2.29
CA TYR A 104 19.56 3.35 -3.60
C TYR A 104 20.62 3.82 -4.61
N SER A 105 21.41 4.84 -4.23
CA SER A 105 22.45 5.43 -5.09
C SER A 105 23.54 4.43 -5.50
N LYS A 106 23.94 3.53 -4.59
CA LYS A 106 25.02 2.55 -4.83
C LYS A 106 24.55 1.26 -5.52
N HIS A 107 23.32 0.79 -5.27
CA HIS A 107 22.92 -0.59 -5.60
C HIS A 107 21.61 -0.72 -6.39
N ILE A 108 20.89 0.38 -6.63
CA ILE A 108 19.60 0.37 -7.35
C ILE A 108 19.64 1.32 -8.54
N GLN A 109 19.94 2.61 -8.32
CA GLN A 109 19.76 3.70 -9.28
C GLN A 109 20.32 3.41 -10.68
N ASN A 110 21.53 2.84 -10.75
CA ASN A 110 22.26 2.59 -11.99
C ASN A 110 22.36 1.09 -12.34
N ALA A 111 21.64 0.21 -11.63
CA ALA A 111 21.66 -1.22 -11.88
C ALA A 111 20.76 -1.60 -13.07
N GLU A 112 21.21 -2.51 -13.94
CA GLU A 112 20.51 -2.88 -15.17
C GLU A 112 19.14 -3.48 -14.87
N GLU A 113 19.04 -4.32 -13.83
CA GLU A 113 17.85 -5.05 -13.43
C GLU A 113 16.69 -4.14 -13.02
N TYR A 114 16.98 -2.93 -12.53
CA TYR A 114 15.98 -1.92 -12.17
C TYR A 114 15.67 -0.92 -13.29
N ASN A 115 16.63 -0.66 -14.18
CA ASN A 115 16.48 0.27 -15.30
C ASN A 115 15.83 -0.37 -16.54
N LYS A 116 15.85 -1.70 -16.64
CA LYS A 116 15.26 -2.48 -17.74
C LYS A 116 13.82 -2.08 -18.06
N THR A 117 13.55 -1.80 -19.34
CA THR A 117 12.23 -1.40 -19.83
C THR A 117 11.21 -2.53 -19.71
N ILE A 118 10.03 -2.19 -19.17
CA ILE A 118 8.90 -3.09 -18.96
C ILE A 118 7.79 -2.68 -19.94
N ASN A 119 7.55 -3.54 -20.94
CA ASN A 119 6.66 -3.23 -22.06
C ASN A 119 5.21 -3.63 -21.79
N GLY A 120 4.27 -2.88 -22.38
CA GLY A 120 2.84 -3.22 -22.34
C GLY A 120 2.10 -2.84 -21.06
N VAL A 121 2.77 -2.17 -20.11
CA VAL A 121 2.15 -1.67 -18.88
C VAL A 121 1.87 -0.17 -18.99
N LYS A 122 0.76 0.30 -18.39
CA LYS A 122 0.42 1.73 -18.33
C LYS A 122 0.78 2.29 -16.96
N GLY A 123 1.47 3.43 -16.95
CA GLY A 123 1.76 4.19 -15.73
C GLY A 123 3.22 4.14 -15.28
N TYR A 124 4.00 3.15 -15.75
CA TYR A 124 5.45 3.13 -15.56
C TYR A 124 6.20 2.45 -16.71
N THR A 125 7.51 2.69 -16.80
CA THR A 125 8.41 2.11 -17.82
C THR A 125 9.53 1.22 -17.26
N SER A 126 9.91 1.38 -15.98
CA SER A 126 10.93 0.57 -15.29
C SER A 126 10.70 0.60 -13.77
N TYR A 127 11.49 -0.17 -13.00
CA TYR A 127 11.42 -0.10 -11.53
C TYR A 127 11.99 1.23 -10.99
N ILE A 128 12.99 1.82 -11.66
CA ILE A 128 13.48 3.18 -11.33
C ILE A 128 12.39 4.22 -11.52
N ASP A 129 11.60 4.14 -12.59
CA ASP A 129 10.49 5.07 -12.83
C ASP A 129 9.37 4.94 -11.77
N LEU A 130 9.07 3.73 -11.30
CA LEU A 130 8.18 3.50 -10.14
C LEU A 130 8.71 4.15 -8.86
N ILE A 131 10.00 3.99 -8.57
CA ILE A 131 10.66 4.57 -7.40
C ILE A 131 10.68 6.10 -7.49
N ASN A 132 11.04 6.68 -8.63
CA ASN A 132 11.09 8.13 -8.85
C ASN A 132 9.71 8.80 -8.71
N LYS A 133 8.61 8.10 -9.04
CA LYS A 133 7.24 8.57 -8.79
C LYS A 133 6.86 8.62 -7.30
N HIS A 134 7.69 8.03 -6.43
CA HIS A 134 7.53 8.00 -4.98
C HIS A 134 8.84 8.37 -4.27
N ASP A 135 9.67 9.22 -4.90
CA ASP A 135 11.03 9.59 -4.47
C ASP A 135 11.14 9.99 -2.99
N TYR A 136 10.07 10.55 -2.43
CA TYR A 136 9.93 10.85 -1.00
C TYR A 136 10.32 9.69 -0.09
N VAL A 137 10.05 8.42 -0.45
CA VAL A 137 10.41 7.24 0.35
C VAL A 137 11.92 7.00 0.45
N ILE A 138 12.71 7.49 -0.50
CA ILE A 138 14.17 7.30 -0.56
C ILE A 138 14.86 8.07 0.58
N ASN A 139 14.26 9.17 1.04
CA ASN A 139 14.88 10.10 2.00
C ASN A 139 14.56 9.78 3.48
N ILE A 140 14.14 8.55 3.80
CA ILE A 140 13.86 8.10 5.18
C ILE A 140 15.08 7.36 5.76
N SER A 141 15.32 7.51 7.07
CA SER A 141 16.31 6.71 7.80
C SER A 141 15.84 5.26 7.94
N ASN A 142 16.77 4.31 7.94
CA ASN A 142 16.40 2.88 8.00
C ASN A 142 15.78 2.51 9.37
N GLU A 143 16.12 3.24 10.44
CA GLU A 143 15.42 3.17 11.73
C GLU A 143 13.93 3.54 11.61
N ASN A 144 13.61 4.65 10.95
CA ASN A 144 12.22 5.09 10.78
C ASN A 144 11.45 4.20 9.80
N MET A 145 12.11 3.64 8.77
CA MET A 145 11.51 2.57 7.96
C MET A 145 11.21 1.32 8.80
N SER A 146 12.07 0.95 9.76
CA SER A 146 11.82 -0.16 10.67
C SER A 146 10.58 0.06 11.54
N LYS A 147 10.37 1.28 12.06
CA LYS A 147 9.15 1.66 12.82
C LYS A 147 7.89 1.56 11.95
N LEU A 148 7.95 2.10 10.72
CA LEU A 148 6.85 2.02 9.75
C LEU A 148 6.58 0.57 9.29
N TYR A 149 7.61 -0.28 9.26
CA TYR A 149 7.49 -1.68 8.88
C TYR A 149 6.68 -2.50 9.86
N ASP A 150 6.84 -2.30 11.18
CA ASP A 150 6.03 -3.00 12.18
C ASP A 150 4.54 -2.66 12.08
N LEU A 151 4.22 -1.42 11.70
CA LEU A 151 2.86 -0.97 11.43
C LEU A 151 2.31 -1.60 10.13
N PHE A 152 3.10 -1.59 9.05
CA PHE A 152 2.79 -2.23 7.77
C PHE A 152 2.58 -3.75 7.90
N LYS A 153 3.46 -4.44 8.61
CA LYS A 153 3.40 -5.89 8.85
C LYS A 153 2.12 -6.27 9.59
N ASN A 154 1.71 -5.49 10.57
CA ASN A 154 0.43 -5.68 11.27
C ASN A 154 -0.78 -5.45 10.36
N LEU A 155 -0.76 -4.40 9.53
CA LEU A 155 -1.80 -4.17 8.52
C LEU A 155 -1.94 -5.40 7.60
N CYS A 156 -0.83 -5.97 7.14
CA CYS A 156 -0.87 -7.19 6.33
C CYS A 156 -1.35 -8.44 7.09
N LYS A 157 -1.02 -8.60 8.38
CA LYS A 157 -1.64 -9.65 9.23
C LYS A 157 -3.16 -9.49 9.29
N MET A 158 -3.69 -8.26 9.39
CA MET A 158 -5.15 -8.02 9.40
C MET A 158 -5.81 -8.48 8.10
N TYR A 159 -5.26 -8.07 6.94
CA TYR A 159 -5.78 -8.46 5.63
C TYR A 159 -5.71 -9.99 5.41
N ASN A 160 -4.59 -10.62 5.76
CA ASN A 160 -4.37 -12.05 5.53
C ASN A 160 -5.15 -12.93 6.52
N ASP A 161 -5.42 -12.48 7.75
CA ASP A 161 -6.26 -13.25 8.67
C ASP A 161 -7.74 -13.16 8.33
N SER A 162 -8.23 -11.95 8.03
CA SER A 162 -9.64 -11.72 7.66
C SER A 162 -10.03 -12.24 6.28
N SER A 163 -9.07 -12.61 5.42
CA SER A 163 -9.32 -13.30 4.14
C SER A 163 -9.53 -14.81 4.27
N LYS A 164 -9.22 -15.41 5.42
CA LYS A 164 -9.34 -16.87 5.65
C LYS A 164 -10.81 -17.27 5.73
N ALA A 165 -11.17 -18.34 5.01
CA ALA A 165 -12.55 -18.83 4.91
C ALA A 165 -13.12 -19.46 6.20
N SER A 166 -12.31 -19.65 7.24
CA SER A 166 -12.78 -20.13 8.55
C SER A 166 -13.50 -19.01 9.31
N ASN A 167 -14.83 -19.13 9.43
CA ASN A 167 -15.75 -18.10 9.95
C ASN A 167 -15.41 -17.50 11.34
N ASN A 168 -14.51 -18.13 12.10
CA ASN A 168 -14.09 -17.73 13.44
C ASN A 168 -12.80 -16.87 13.49
N SER A 169 -12.27 -16.38 12.35
CA SER A 169 -11.23 -15.34 12.37
C SER A 169 -11.70 -14.14 13.21
N LYS A 170 -10.99 -13.91 14.32
CA LYS A 170 -11.05 -12.72 15.18
C LYS A 170 -9.69 -12.03 15.33
N LYS A 171 -8.57 -12.68 15.00
CA LYS A 171 -7.22 -12.13 15.23
C LYS A 171 -6.94 -10.86 14.43
N TYR A 172 -7.62 -10.65 13.31
CA TYR A 172 -7.58 -9.37 12.60
C TYR A 172 -8.05 -8.17 13.45
N ILE A 173 -8.83 -8.40 14.53
CA ILE A 173 -9.23 -7.38 15.51
C ILE A 173 -8.05 -7.10 16.46
N GLU A 174 -7.44 -8.15 17.02
CA GLU A 174 -6.22 -8.05 17.84
C GLU A 174 -5.10 -7.28 17.10
N TYR A 175 -4.89 -7.60 15.81
CA TYR A 175 -3.93 -6.88 14.95
C TYR A 175 -4.36 -5.45 14.60
N ALA A 176 -5.67 -5.15 14.59
CA ALA A 176 -6.17 -3.79 14.38
C ALA A 176 -6.02 -2.91 15.63
N GLU A 177 -6.22 -3.48 16.82
CA GLU A 177 -5.90 -2.84 18.11
C GLU A 177 -4.39 -2.58 18.23
N GLU A 178 -3.55 -3.56 17.86
CA GLU A 178 -2.09 -3.39 17.80
C GLU A 178 -1.67 -2.32 16.77
N PHE A 179 -2.36 -2.25 15.61
CA PHE A 179 -2.14 -1.21 14.60
C PHE A 179 -2.51 0.18 15.13
N VAL A 180 -3.71 0.36 15.70
CA VAL A 180 -4.18 1.67 16.21
C VAL A 180 -3.28 2.17 17.34
N LYS A 181 -2.82 1.27 18.22
CA LYS A 181 -1.85 1.62 19.27
C LYS A 181 -0.54 2.13 18.67
N LYS A 182 0.14 1.31 17.84
CA LYS A 182 1.40 1.71 17.19
C LYS A 182 1.25 2.97 16.35
N TYR A 183 0.12 3.13 15.66
CA TYR A 183 -0.16 4.32 14.86
C TYR A 183 -0.18 5.59 15.72
N LYS A 184 -0.78 5.56 16.92
CA LYS A 184 -0.79 6.73 17.82
C LYS A 184 0.65 7.17 18.14
N ASP A 185 1.47 6.22 18.57
CA ASP A 185 2.87 6.46 18.93
C ASP A 185 3.66 7.07 17.75
N LEU A 186 3.47 6.53 16.54
CA LEU A 186 4.11 7.01 15.31
C LEU A 186 3.51 8.32 14.76
N ASN A 187 2.29 8.69 15.13
CA ASN A 187 1.64 9.94 14.76
C ASN A 187 2.11 11.11 15.66
N GLU A 188 2.46 10.81 16.90
CA GLU A 188 3.01 11.77 17.87
C GLU A 188 4.54 11.95 17.74
N ASP A 189 5.24 11.04 17.04
CA ASP A 189 6.67 11.12 16.67
C ASP A 189 7.04 12.45 15.96
N SER A 190 8.23 12.98 16.27
CA SER A 190 8.75 14.26 15.75
C SER A 190 9.07 14.26 14.25
N ASN A 191 9.32 13.10 13.64
CA ASN A 191 9.50 12.94 12.19
C ASN A 191 8.19 13.13 11.41
N ASN A 192 7.04 12.97 12.08
CA ASN A 192 5.71 13.18 11.52
C ASN A 192 5.35 14.68 11.44
N VAL A 193 6.22 15.49 10.83
CA VAL A 193 5.91 16.87 10.43
C VAL A 193 4.99 16.80 9.19
N GLU A 194 3.96 17.65 9.15
CA GLU A 194 3.01 17.68 8.02
C GLU A 194 3.72 17.88 6.67
N GLY A 195 3.36 17.07 5.67
CA GLY A 195 3.97 17.08 4.35
C GLY A 195 5.35 16.41 4.25
N SER A 196 5.97 15.99 5.36
CA SER A 196 7.25 15.25 5.35
C SER A 196 7.10 13.90 4.64
N SER A 197 8.22 13.35 4.14
CA SER A 197 8.23 11.99 3.57
C SER A 197 7.69 10.94 4.53
N TYR A 198 7.99 11.07 5.83
CA TYR A 198 7.52 10.14 6.86
C TYR A 198 6.00 10.27 7.07
N ASN A 199 5.50 11.50 7.14
CA ASN A 199 4.07 11.80 7.21
C ASN A 199 3.29 11.28 5.99
N LYS A 200 3.87 11.35 4.78
CA LYS A 200 3.29 10.75 3.56
C LYS A 200 3.17 9.23 3.67
N ILE A 201 4.22 8.53 4.09
CA ILE A 201 4.17 7.07 4.26
C ILE A 201 3.18 6.66 5.36
N LEU A 202 3.20 7.35 6.50
CA LEU A 202 2.26 7.11 7.60
C LEU A 202 0.81 7.36 7.18
N SER A 203 0.58 8.34 6.29
CA SER A 203 -0.73 8.59 5.67
C SER A 203 -1.15 7.51 4.68
N THR A 204 -0.22 6.93 3.90
CA THR A 204 -0.52 5.76 3.06
C THR A 204 -0.96 4.56 3.90
N LEU A 205 -0.33 4.34 5.06
CA LEU A 205 -0.70 3.27 5.99
C LEU A 205 -2.06 3.54 6.68
N SER A 206 -2.35 4.77 7.11
CA SER A 206 -3.66 5.11 7.69
C SER A 206 -4.80 5.02 6.67
N ASN A 207 -4.54 5.38 5.40
CA ASN A 207 -5.52 5.25 4.32
C ASN A 207 -5.85 3.79 4.00
N GLU A 208 -4.86 2.89 3.91
CA GLU A 208 -5.11 1.46 3.67
C GLU A 208 -5.74 0.74 4.90
N TYR A 209 -5.51 1.23 6.13
CA TYR A 209 -6.27 0.83 7.32
C TYR A 209 -7.72 1.32 7.26
N THR A 210 -7.94 2.58 6.86
CA THR A 210 -9.28 3.17 6.74
C THR A 210 -10.08 2.45 5.66
N TYR A 211 -9.46 2.11 4.52
CA TYR A 211 -10.05 1.26 3.48
C TYR A 211 -10.31 -0.17 4.00
N PHE A 212 -9.42 -0.75 4.80
CA PHE A 212 -9.66 -2.05 5.44
C PHE A 212 -10.96 -2.03 6.26
N ARG A 213 -11.05 -1.12 7.23
CA ARG A 213 -12.20 -1.00 8.13
C ARG A 213 -13.49 -0.66 7.39
N ASN A 214 -13.44 0.30 6.47
CA ASN A 214 -14.65 0.87 5.88
C ASN A 214 -15.12 0.08 4.64
N SER A 215 -14.22 -0.45 3.82
CA SER A 215 -14.55 -1.09 2.54
C SER A 215 -14.32 -2.60 2.49
N TYR A 216 -13.33 -3.12 3.21
CA TYR A 216 -12.99 -4.55 3.16
C TYR A 216 -13.72 -5.40 4.21
N VAL A 217 -13.83 -4.90 5.46
CA VAL A 217 -14.58 -5.57 6.53
C VAL A 217 -16.08 -5.42 6.28
N LYS A 218 -16.81 -6.55 6.31
CA LYS A 218 -18.29 -6.58 6.18
C LYS A 218 -18.92 -5.63 7.20
N SER A 219 -19.88 -4.81 6.77
CA SER A 219 -20.52 -3.75 7.58
C SER A 219 -20.91 -4.17 9.01
N ILE A 220 -21.51 -5.35 9.15
CA ILE A 220 -21.95 -5.94 10.44
C ILE A 220 -20.78 -6.13 11.44
N LYS A 221 -19.55 -6.32 10.96
CA LYS A 221 -18.33 -6.45 11.78
C LYS A 221 -17.51 -5.14 11.88
N ARG A 222 -17.93 -4.04 11.24
CA ARG A 222 -17.14 -2.78 11.23
C ARG A 222 -17.01 -2.15 12.62
N SER A 223 -18.03 -2.29 13.46
CA SER A 223 -18.04 -1.81 14.85
C SER A 223 -17.07 -2.57 15.76
N THR A 224 -16.61 -3.78 15.38
CA THR A 224 -15.59 -4.54 16.12
C THR A 224 -14.17 -4.26 15.62
N VAL A 225 -13.95 -3.19 14.86
CA VAL A 225 -12.63 -2.75 14.39
C VAL A 225 -12.42 -1.31 14.88
N PRO A 226 -11.37 -1.03 15.67
CA PRO A 226 -11.18 0.29 16.28
C PRO A 226 -11.02 1.39 15.22
N GLU A 227 -11.48 2.59 15.55
CA GLU A 227 -11.32 3.76 14.68
C GLU A 227 -9.92 4.37 14.81
N LEU A 228 -9.40 4.93 13.73
CA LEU A 228 -8.05 5.48 13.68
C LEU A 228 -8.10 7.00 13.85
N ILE A 229 -7.61 7.50 15.00
CA ILE A 229 -7.54 8.94 15.26
C ILE A 229 -6.29 9.50 14.57
N THR A 230 -6.49 10.18 13.44
CA THR A 230 -5.41 10.76 12.62
C THR A 230 -4.99 12.16 13.06
N LYS A 231 -5.89 12.93 13.69
CA LYS A 231 -5.55 14.24 14.28
C LYS A 231 -4.50 14.04 15.38
N LYS A 232 -3.42 14.82 15.35
CA LYS A 232 -2.46 14.87 16.47
C LYS A 232 -3.16 15.34 17.74
N THR A 233 -2.82 14.74 18.86
CA THR A 233 -3.26 15.19 20.18
C THR A 233 -2.58 16.53 20.47
N THR A 234 -3.34 17.64 20.43
CA THR A 234 -2.81 18.93 20.90
C THR A 234 -2.63 18.85 22.40
N HIS A 235 -1.41 18.56 22.85
CA HIS A 235 -1.04 18.71 24.25
C HIS A 235 -1.13 20.19 24.61
N VAL A 236 -2.26 20.58 25.20
CA VAL A 236 -2.38 21.84 25.92
C VAL A 236 -1.50 21.72 27.16
N SER A 237 -0.23 22.10 27.00
CA SER A 237 0.68 22.31 28.11
C SER A 237 0.05 23.33 29.04
N ALA A 238 -0.44 22.87 30.19
CA ALA A 238 -1.08 23.72 31.18
C ALA A 238 -0.04 24.64 31.82
N SER A 239 0.21 25.79 31.17
CA SER A 239 0.88 26.93 31.80
C SER A 239 0.02 27.39 32.96
N ASN A 240 0.49 27.15 34.19
CA ASN A 240 -0.21 27.52 35.42
C ASN A 240 -0.67 28.99 35.37
N PRO A 241 -1.90 29.33 35.82
CA PRO A 241 -2.30 30.72 35.97
C PRO A 241 -1.36 31.40 36.97
N ILE A 242 -0.72 32.49 36.56
CA ILE A 242 -0.01 33.37 37.49
C ILE A 242 -1.05 34.21 38.23
N GLU A 243 -0.89 34.27 39.55
CA GLU A 243 -1.75 34.98 40.49
C GLU A 243 -1.77 36.49 40.21
N GLY A 244 -2.96 37.05 40.01
CA GLY A 244 -3.20 38.46 39.71
C GLY A 244 -4.50 38.92 40.38
N LYS A 245 -4.46 40.07 41.06
CA LYS A 245 -5.35 40.34 42.20
C LYS A 245 -6.24 41.57 42.01
N ASP A 246 -7.51 41.42 42.43
CA ASP A 246 -8.55 42.42 42.78
C ASP A 246 -8.65 43.75 42.02
N VAL A 247 -9.84 44.04 41.48
CA VAL A 247 -10.72 45.18 41.85
C VAL A 247 -12.15 44.87 41.35
N SER A 248 -13.19 45.48 41.93
CA SER A 248 -14.60 45.06 41.86
C SER A 248 -15.56 46.14 41.32
N LEU A 249 -16.84 45.76 41.15
CA LEU A 249 -18.04 46.56 40.79
C LEU A 249 -18.19 46.92 39.28
N GLY A 250 -19.36 46.74 38.63
CA GLY A 250 -20.61 46.12 39.11
C GLY A 250 -21.75 45.98 38.06
N GLU A 251 -22.74 45.15 38.41
CA GLU A 251 -24.15 45.04 37.96
C GLU A 251 -24.61 45.08 36.48
N THR A 252 -25.06 43.90 36.00
CA THR A 252 -26.43 43.60 35.50
C THR A 252 -27.12 44.41 34.37
N SER A 253 -27.17 43.84 33.15
CA SER A 253 -28.36 43.65 32.27
C SER A 253 -27.90 43.09 30.90
N VAL A 254 -28.45 42.04 30.26
CA VAL A 254 -29.82 41.65 29.85
C VAL A 254 -30.28 42.24 28.49
N SER A 255 -30.06 41.43 27.44
CA SER A 255 -30.93 41.21 26.26
C SER A 255 -30.91 42.13 25.00
N SER A 256 -30.91 41.44 23.85
CA SER A 256 -31.61 41.73 22.58
C SER A 256 -31.00 42.64 21.47
N SER A 257 -30.46 41.97 20.45
CA SER A 257 -30.90 42.03 19.03
C SER A 257 -30.73 43.30 18.14
N LYS A 258 -30.71 43.03 16.83
CA LYS A 258 -30.62 43.94 15.65
C LYS A 258 -29.16 44.36 15.34
N THR A 259 -28.63 44.24 14.12
CA THR A 259 -29.20 44.13 12.75
C THR A 259 -29.81 45.43 12.23
N GLU A 260 -28.98 46.23 11.58
CA GLU A 260 -29.42 47.28 10.65
C GLU A 260 -29.05 46.90 9.21
N VAL A 261 -29.82 47.42 8.25
CA VAL A 261 -29.64 47.24 6.80
C VAL A 261 -29.87 48.59 6.13
N SER A 262 -29.00 49.00 5.20
CA SER A 262 -29.14 50.26 4.45
C SER A 262 -28.79 50.07 2.96
N ILE A 263 -29.61 50.67 2.08
CA ILE A 263 -29.76 50.31 0.65
C ILE A 263 -30.12 51.57 -0.16
N SER A 264 -29.52 51.91 -1.31
CA SER A 264 -28.27 51.39 -1.91
C SER A 264 -27.45 52.49 -2.66
N LYS A 265 -27.48 52.74 -3.99
CA LYS A 265 -28.23 52.18 -5.12
C LYS A 265 -27.42 52.10 -6.43
N ASP A 266 -27.95 51.29 -7.34
CA ASP A 266 -27.60 50.93 -8.73
C ASP A 266 -26.75 51.89 -9.59
N LYS A 267 -25.93 51.28 -10.46
CA LYS A 267 -26.08 51.45 -11.93
C LYS A 267 -25.77 50.16 -12.70
N VAL A 268 -26.35 50.05 -13.89
CA VAL A 268 -26.40 48.87 -14.77
C VAL A 268 -25.42 48.99 -15.94
N SER A 269 -24.86 47.87 -16.38
CA SER A 269 -24.47 47.60 -17.78
C SER A 269 -24.54 46.08 -18.05
N ASP A 270 -25.02 45.70 -19.22
CA ASP A 270 -25.32 44.31 -19.59
C ASP A 270 -24.13 43.58 -20.26
N SER A 271 -24.09 42.25 -20.12
CA SER A 271 -23.38 41.37 -21.07
C SER A 271 -24.05 39.99 -21.18
N ASP A 272 -24.85 39.89 -22.23
CA ASP A 272 -25.49 38.70 -22.81
C ASP A 272 -24.66 37.39 -22.80
N SER A 273 -25.28 36.30 -22.34
CA SER A 273 -25.32 35.01 -23.07
C SER A 273 -26.18 33.99 -22.32
N GLY A 274 -27.07 33.29 -23.05
CA GLY A 274 -27.99 32.29 -22.49
C GLY A 274 -27.98 30.95 -23.23
N SER A 275 -28.46 29.92 -22.53
CA SER A 275 -28.78 28.57 -23.04
C SER A 275 -27.59 27.66 -23.44
N PRO A 276 -27.79 26.33 -23.53
CA PRO A 276 -28.58 25.49 -22.61
C PRO A 276 -27.87 24.18 -22.20
N SER A 277 -28.41 23.47 -21.22
CA SER A 277 -27.94 22.15 -20.79
C SER A 277 -28.41 21.01 -21.73
N SER A 278 -27.50 20.45 -22.52
CA SER A 278 -27.66 19.17 -23.24
C SER A 278 -26.26 18.63 -23.62
N SER A 279 -25.96 17.32 -23.65
CA SER A 279 -26.84 16.14 -23.65
C SER A 279 -26.27 14.99 -22.79
N ILE A 280 -27.14 14.20 -22.16
CA ILE A 280 -26.75 12.91 -21.58
C ILE A 280 -26.77 11.86 -22.70
N LEU A 281 -25.70 11.85 -23.50
CA LEU A 281 -25.50 10.89 -24.57
C LEU A 281 -24.41 9.89 -24.19
N ASN A 282 -24.77 8.73 -23.62
CA ASN A 282 -24.11 7.43 -23.89
C ASN A 282 -24.70 6.22 -23.12
N LYS A 283 -24.55 5.03 -23.73
CA LYS A 283 -24.61 3.68 -23.11
C LYS A 283 -25.91 3.25 -22.39
N LEU A 284 -26.97 3.09 -23.18
CA LEU A 284 -27.75 1.85 -23.07
C LEU A 284 -27.02 0.75 -23.85
N ILE A 285 -26.24 -0.08 -23.16
CA ILE A 285 -25.68 -1.30 -23.76
C ILE A 285 -26.83 -2.29 -23.91
N SER A 286 -27.21 -2.57 -25.16
CA SER A 286 -28.36 -3.44 -25.46
C SER A 286 -28.11 -4.85 -24.94
N ILE A 287 -28.89 -5.23 -23.92
CA ILE A 287 -28.83 -6.49 -23.16
C ILE A 287 -28.54 -7.75 -24.01
N PRO A 288 -29.19 -7.99 -25.17
CA PRO A 288 -28.88 -9.16 -26.02
C PRO A 288 -27.41 -9.30 -26.44
N PHE A 289 -26.65 -8.21 -26.61
CA PHE A 289 -25.22 -8.32 -26.96
C PHE A 289 -24.39 -8.99 -25.86
N ILE A 290 -24.76 -8.83 -24.59
CA ILE A 290 -24.07 -9.46 -23.45
C ILE A 290 -24.30 -10.98 -23.47
N PHE A 291 -25.51 -11.42 -23.82
CA PHE A 291 -25.84 -12.85 -24.00
C PHE A 291 -25.11 -13.46 -25.20
N VAL A 292 -25.01 -12.76 -26.33
CA VAL A 292 -24.25 -13.24 -27.49
C VAL A 292 -22.75 -13.36 -27.16
N ALA A 293 -22.16 -12.36 -26.53
CA ALA A 293 -20.74 -12.38 -26.15
C ALA A 293 -20.40 -13.49 -25.15
N THR A 294 -21.25 -13.73 -24.14
CA THR A 294 -21.03 -14.80 -23.15
C THR A 294 -21.16 -16.20 -23.75
N LEU A 295 -22.10 -16.43 -24.67
CA LEU A 295 -22.22 -17.71 -25.39
C LEU A 295 -20.99 -18.00 -26.28
N ILE A 296 -20.46 -17.00 -26.99
CA ILE A 296 -19.25 -17.14 -27.81
C ILE A 296 -18.04 -17.51 -26.94
N LEU A 297 -17.83 -16.80 -25.83
CA LEU A 297 -16.73 -17.07 -24.90
C LEU A 297 -16.85 -18.47 -24.28
N LEU A 298 -18.04 -18.89 -23.87
CA LEU A 298 -18.28 -20.23 -23.31
C LEU A 298 -17.97 -21.35 -24.32
N GLY A 299 -18.34 -21.17 -25.59
CA GLY A 299 -18.02 -22.10 -26.68
C GLY A 299 -16.51 -22.23 -26.93
N ILE A 300 -15.76 -21.11 -26.84
CA ILE A 300 -14.30 -21.10 -26.96
C ILE A 300 -13.67 -21.88 -25.79
N VAL A 301 -14.05 -21.58 -24.54
CA VAL A 301 -13.52 -22.27 -23.35
C VAL A 301 -13.83 -23.78 -23.38
N TYR A 302 -15.05 -24.16 -23.76
CA TYR A 302 -15.43 -25.57 -23.90
C TYR A 302 -14.57 -26.31 -24.93
N LYS A 303 -14.33 -25.71 -26.11
CA LYS A 303 -13.48 -26.27 -27.17
C LYS A 303 -12.03 -26.47 -26.72
N TYR A 304 -11.44 -25.50 -26.02
CA TYR A 304 -10.08 -25.62 -25.48
C TYR A 304 -9.99 -26.67 -24.35
N SER A 305 -10.97 -26.73 -23.45
CA SER A 305 -11.03 -27.73 -22.38
C SER A 305 -11.04 -29.16 -22.95
N LEU A 306 -11.95 -29.44 -23.89
CA LEU A 306 -12.11 -30.77 -24.49
C LEU A 306 -10.85 -31.23 -25.24
N PHE A 307 -10.14 -30.31 -25.91
CA PHE A 307 -8.85 -30.61 -26.55
C PHE A 307 -7.72 -30.87 -25.54
N GLY A 308 -7.71 -30.14 -24.41
CA GLY A 308 -6.73 -30.31 -23.33
C GLY A 308 -6.76 -31.71 -22.71
N PHE A 309 -7.95 -32.22 -22.38
CA PHE A 309 -8.11 -33.57 -21.82
C PHE A 309 -7.65 -34.66 -22.80
N ARG A 310 -8.03 -34.56 -24.08
CA ARG A 310 -7.70 -35.57 -25.11
C ARG A 310 -6.17 -35.72 -25.30
N LYS A 311 -5.43 -34.60 -25.28
CA LYS A 311 -3.96 -34.57 -25.39
C LYS A 311 -3.23 -35.08 -24.13
N ARG A 312 -3.89 -35.05 -22.97
CA ARG A 312 -3.36 -35.57 -21.69
C ARG A 312 -3.46 -37.10 -21.63
N SER A 313 -4.62 -37.66 -22.00
CA SER A 313 -4.88 -39.10 -22.08
C SER A 313 -3.86 -39.85 -22.97
N GLN A 314 -3.62 -39.37 -24.19
CA GLN A 314 -2.65 -39.99 -25.11
C GLN A 314 -1.21 -40.03 -24.55
N LYS A 315 -0.77 -38.97 -23.86
CA LYS A 315 0.56 -38.92 -23.22
C LYS A 315 0.69 -39.88 -22.03
N GLN A 316 -0.41 -40.26 -21.39
CA GLN A 316 -0.40 -41.19 -20.27
C GLN A 316 -0.30 -42.64 -20.76
N HIS A 317 -1.15 -43.02 -21.72
CA HIS A 317 -1.09 -44.34 -22.38
C HIS A 317 0.27 -44.62 -23.06
N LEU A 318 0.91 -43.60 -23.66
CA LEU A 318 2.28 -43.73 -24.19
C LEU A 318 3.35 -43.95 -23.12
N ARG A 319 3.17 -43.42 -21.90
CA ARG A 319 4.10 -43.63 -20.77
C ARG A 319 3.93 -45.01 -20.12
N GLU A 320 2.72 -45.57 -20.16
CA GLU A 320 2.43 -46.91 -19.66
C GLU A 320 2.98 -47.99 -20.61
N LYS A 321 2.91 -47.78 -21.93
CA LYS A 321 3.56 -48.66 -22.92
C LYS A 321 5.09 -48.64 -22.93
N LEU A 322 5.73 -47.68 -22.26
CA LEU A 322 7.20 -47.62 -22.08
C LEU A 322 7.67 -48.18 -20.72
N LYS A 323 6.79 -48.92 -20.02
CA LYS A 323 7.07 -49.58 -18.74
C LYS A 323 6.74 -51.08 -18.75
N LYS A 324 6.70 -51.68 -19.94
CA LYS A 324 6.49 -53.10 -20.21
C LYS A 324 7.45 -53.55 -21.29
#